data_AF-A0A7J8WGD3-F1
#
_entry.id   AF-A0A7J8WGD3-F1
#
_cell.length_a   1.000
_cell.length_b   1.000
_cell.length_c   1.000
_cell.angle_alpha   90.00
_cell.angle_beta   90.00
_cell.angle_gamma   90.00
#
_symmetry.space_group_name_H-M   'P 1'
#
loop_
_entity.id
_entity.type
_entity.pdbx_description
1 polymer ?
#
loop_
_entity_poly.entity_id
_entity_poly.type
_entity_poly.pdbx_seq_one_letter_code
_entity_poly.pdbx_strand_id
1 'polypeptide(L)' 'SYEKHNGEFVASDLGSSNSRSGGKKVHLVLTPFWVQIHNVPIGLFSKNLATQLGNFLGNFMEYDVSYLRKENRNFMRIRA' A
#
# COMPACT_ATOMS: atom_id res chain seq x y z
N SER A 1 8.47 20.36 -44.31
CA SER A 1 8.32 20.69 -45.75
C SER A 1 6.96 20.20 -46.20
N TYR A 2 6.15 21.02 -46.84
CA TYR A 2 4.84 20.58 -47.34
C TYR A 2 5.03 19.82 -48.66
N GLU A 3 4.35 18.71 -48.85
CA GLU A 3 4.29 17.98 -50.13
C GLU A 3 2.84 17.92 -50.63
N LYS A 4 2.66 18.14 -51.93
CA LYS A 4 1.34 18.12 -52.58
C LYS A 4 1.00 16.69 -53.01
N HIS A 5 -0.11 16.16 -52.49
CA HIS A 5 -0.75 14.98 -53.06
C HIS A 5 -2.22 15.29 -53.41
N ASN A 6 -2.62 14.97 -54.64
CA ASN A 6 -3.99 15.12 -55.16
C ASN A 6 -4.60 16.54 -54.99
N GLY A 7 -3.77 17.57 -55.01
CA GLY A 7 -4.22 18.98 -54.95
C GLY A 7 -4.38 19.53 -53.53
N GLU A 8 -4.22 18.71 -52.49
CA GLU A 8 -4.30 19.13 -51.09
C GLU A 8 -2.88 19.25 -50.49
N PHE A 9 -2.62 20.34 -49.76
CA PHE A 9 -1.35 20.52 -49.06
C PHE A 9 -1.45 19.87 -47.69
N VAL A 10 -0.82 18.71 -47.54
CA VAL A 10 -0.70 18.02 -46.25
C VAL A 10 0.64 18.39 -45.60
N ALA A 11 0.58 18.78 -44.32
CA ALA A 11 1.79 19.01 -43.54
C ALA A 11 2.50 17.68 -43.32
N SER A 12 3.77 17.59 -43.71
CA SER A 12 4.62 16.47 -43.30
C SER A 12 4.70 16.48 -41.77
N ASP A 13 4.15 15.48 -41.09
CA ASP A 13 4.26 15.37 -39.65
C ASP A 13 5.72 15.51 -39.23
N LEU A 14 6.02 16.57 -38.46
CA LEU A 14 7.30 16.70 -37.79
C LEU A 14 7.42 15.48 -36.87
N GLY A 15 8.39 14.61 -37.16
CA GLY A 15 8.71 13.43 -36.37
C GLY A 15 8.92 13.81 -34.91
N SER A 16 7.85 13.76 -34.13
CA SER A 16 7.85 13.92 -32.69
C SER A 16 8.38 12.61 -32.12
N SER A 17 9.69 12.42 -32.19
CA SER A 17 10.42 11.46 -31.37
C SER A 17 10.49 12.00 -29.94
N ASN A 18 9.32 12.23 -29.35
CA ASN A 18 9.22 12.46 -27.91
C ASN A 18 9.41 11.09 -27.24
N SER A 19 10.66 10.67 -27.13
CA SER A 19 11.09 9.57 -26.28
C SER A 19 10.84 10.00 -24.84
N ARG A 20 9.57 9.88 -24.42
CA ARG A 20 9.15 9.95 -23.02
C ARG A 20 10.06 8.98 -22.28
N SER A 21 10.99 9.50 -21.48
CA SER A 21 11.81 8.67 -20.60
C SER A 21 10.85 7.87 -19.73
N GLY A 22 10.66 6.59 -20.07
CA GLY A 22 9.82 5.69 -19.32
C GLY A 22 10.37 5.63 -17.90
N GLY A 23 9.71 6.32 -16.97
CA GLY A 23 10.09 6.28 -15.57
C GLY A 23 10.17 4.82 -15.14
N LYS A 24 11.33 4.42 -14.61
CA LYS A 24 11.54 3.04 -14.16
C LYS A 24 10.53 2.76 -13.04
N LYS A 25 9.57 1.88 -13.31
CA LYS A 25 8.63 1.39 -12.29
C LYS A 25 9.35 0.34 -11.46
N VAL A 26 9.53 0.63 -10.18
CA VAL A 26 10.07 -0.31 -9.20
C VAL A 26 8.89 -0.98 -8.49
N HIS A 27 8.94 -2.31 -8.37
CA HIS A 27 7.91 -3.07 -7.67
C HIS A 27 8.11 -2.97 -6.15
N LEU A 28 7.04 -2.60 -5.44
CA LEU A 28 6.97 -2.64 -3.98
C LEU A 28 6.55 -4.04 -3.54
N VAL A 29 7.32 -4.64 -2.65
CA VAL A 29 6.99 -5.92 -2.01
C VAL A 29 6.39 -5.63 -0.64
N LEU A 30 5.18 -6.12 -0.42
CA LEU A 30 4.48 -6.04 0.87
C LEU A 30 4.48 -7.44 1.50
N THR A 31 4.77 -7.51 2.80
CA THR A 31 4.73 -8.76 3.54
C THR A 31 4.08 -8.53 4.90
N PRO A 32 3.10 -9.35 5.30
CA PRO A 32 2.43 -9.18 6.58
C PRO A 32 3.30 -9.66 7.74
N PHE A 33 3.32 -8.90 8.83
CA PHE A 33 4.13 -9.22 10.01
C PHE A 33 3.32 -9.15 11.30
N TRP A 34 3.78 -9.89 12.31
CA TRP A 34 3.22 -9.81 13.65
C TRP A 34 3.81 -8.61 14.38
N VAL A 35 2.94 -7.78 14.95
CA VAL A 35 3.29 -6.58 15.70
C VAL A 35 2.80 -6.72 17.13
N GLN A 36 3.71 -6.49 18.07
CA GLN A 36 3.41 -6.44 19.50
C GLN A 36 3.27 -4.98 19.94
N ILE A 37 2.11 -4.65 20.52
CA ILE A 37 1.78 -3.31 21.00
C ILE A 37 1.75 -3.37 22.52
N HIS A 38 2.76 -2.76 23.14
CA HIS A 38 2.94 -2.73 24.58
C HIS A 38 2.23 -1.54 25.22
N ASN A 39 2.05 -1.59 26.54
CA ASN A 39 1.49 -0.50 27.35
C ASN A 39 0.07 -0.10 26.94
N VAL A 40 -0.70 -1.05 26.39
CA VAL A 40 -2.13 -0.86 26.16
C VAL A 40 -2.81 -0.83 27.53
N PRO A 41 -3.59 0.22 27.86
CA PRO A 41 -4.27 0.32 29.14
C PRO A 41 -5.14 -0.92 29.42
N ILE A 42 -5.17 -1.32 30.68
CA ILE A 42 -5.99 -2.44 31.14
C ILE A 42 -7.45 -2.17 30.76
N GLY A 43 -8.10 -3.17 30.14
CA GLY A 43 -9.47 -3.05 29.63
C GLY A 43 -9.59 -2.59 28.18
N LEU A 44 -8.51 -2.17 27.51
CA LEU A 44 -8.53 -1.76 26.10
C LEU A 44 -8.13 -2.86 25.10
N PHE A 45 -7.95 -4.09 25.55
CA PHE A 45 -7.63 -5.26 24.70
C PHE A 45 -8.87 -5.80 23.96
N SER A 46 -9.48 -4.96 23.12
CA SER A 46 -10.67 -5.31 22.33
C SER A 46 -10.31 -5.63 20.88
N LYS A 47 -11.10 -6.51 20.25
CA LYS A 47 -11.00 -6.78 18.81
C LYS A 47 -11.20 -5.51 17.98
N ASN A 48 -12.07 -4.60 18.42
CA ASN A 48 -12.31 -3.34 17.74
C ASN A 48 -11.04 -2.46 17.70
N LEU A 49 -10.34 -2.33 18.83
CA LEU A 49 -9.08 -1.59 18.88
C LEU A 49 -7.99 -2.28 18.05
N ALA A 50 -7.92 -3.62 18.10
CA ALA A 50 -6.99 -4.40 17.28
C ALA A 50 -7.19 -4.18 15.78
N THR A 51 -8.45 -4.15 15.32
CA THR A 51 -8.77 -3.84 13.92
C THR A 51 -8.35 -2.42 13.54
N GLN A 52 -8.65 -1.43 14.39
CA GLN A 52 -8.27 -0.04 14.13
C GLN A 52 -6.75 0.13 14.03
N LEU A 53 -6.00 -0.47 14.97
CA LEU A 53 -4.54 -0.43 14.96
C LEU A 53 -3.93 -1.23 13.81
N GLY A 54 -4.52 -2.37 13.43
CA GLY A 54 -4.06 -3.13 12.26
C GLY A 54 -4.26 -2.38 10.95
N ASN A 55 -5.41 -1.73 10.78
CA ASN A 55 -5.69 -0.87 9.62
C ASN A 55 -4.83 0.40 9.59
N PHE A 56 -4.33 0.83 10.75
CA PHE A 56 -3.35 1.92 10.82
C PHE A 56 -1.96 1.47 10.36
N LEU A 57 -1.53 0.26 10.73
CA LEU A 57 -0.23 -0.28 10.34
C LEU A 57 -0.19 -0.76 8.87
N GLY A 58 -1.33 -1.19 8.34
CA GLY A 58 -1.45 -1.79 7.02
C GLY A 58 -2.86 -2.31 6.79
N ASN A 59 -3.00 -3.54 6.29
CA ASN A 59 -4.30 -4.18 6.16
C ASN A 59 -4.48 -5.16 7.30
N PHE A 60 -5.38 -4.89 8.24
CA PHE A 60 -5.62 -5.80 9.34
C PHE A 60 -5.96 -7.21 8.84
N MET A 61 -5.18 -8.20 9.27
CA MET A 61 -5.39 -9.60 8.93
C MET A 61 -5.89 -10.39 10.13
N GLU A 62 -5.20 -10.27 11.26
CA GLU A 62 -5.41 -11.15 12.40
C GLU A 62 -5.16 -10.44 13.73
N TYR A 63 -5.99 -10.78 14.72
CA TYR A 63 -5.77 -10.41 16.11
C TYR A 63 -5.63 -11.67 16.95
N ASP A 64 -4.54 -11.75 17.69
CA ASP A 64 -4.25 -12.92 18.50
C ASP A 64 -5.00 -12.92 19.85
N VAL A 65 -6.14 -13.59 19.85
CA VAL A 65 -7.00 -13.73 21.04
C VAL A 65 -6.57 -14.84 21.99
N SER A 66 -5.65 -15.72 21.56
CA SER A 66 -5.20 -16.87 22.36
C SER A 66 -4.44 -16.46 23.63
N TYR A 67 -4.12 -15.17 23.76
CA TYR A 67 -3.37 -14.57 24.87
C TYR A 67 -4.23 -13.82 25.88
N LEU A 68 -5.53 -13.61 25.61
CA LEU A 68 -6.42 -12.80 26.47
C LEU A 68 -6.78 -13.47 27.82
N ARG A 69 -6.56 -14.78 27.96
CA ARG A 69 -6.90 -15.55 29.17
C ARG A 69 -5.74 -15.76 30.15
N LYS A 70 -4.52 -15.30 29.83
CA LYS A 70 -3.37 -15.41 30.74
C LYS A 70 -3.14 -14.06 31.42
N GLU A 71 -3.39 -13.99 32.72
CA GLU A 71 -3.32 -12.82 33.62
C GLU A 71 -2.02 -11.97 33.56
N ASN A 72 -0.99 -12.40 32.82
CA ASN A 72 0.38 -11.86 32.96
C ASN A 72 1.00 -11.36 31.65
N ARG A 73 0.23 -10.84 30.67
CA ARG A 73 0.83 -10.28 29.44
C ARG A 73 0.36 -8.86 29.13
N ASN A 74 1.33 -7.96 28.99
CA ASN A 74 1.15 -6.51 28.89
C ASN A 74 1.08 -5.98 27.44
N PHE A 75 0.79 -6.84 26.46
CA PHE A 75 0.82 -6.44 25.05
C PHE A 75 -0.27 -7.09 24.19
N MET A 76 -0.73 -6.33 23.21
CA MET A 76 -1.65 -6.77 22.16
C MET A 76 -0.83 -7.26 20.97
N ARG A 77 -1.24 -8.34 20.29
CA ARG A 77 -0.53 -8.86 19.12
C ARG A 77 -1.44 -8.89 17.90
N ILE A 78 -1.06 -8.17 16.86
CA ILE A 78 -1.84 -8.02 15.61
C ILE A 78 -0.98 -8.36 14.40
N ARG A 79 -1.61 -8.85 13.34
CA ARG A 79 -0.99 -9.10 12.04
C ARG A 79 -1.57 -8.15 11.01
N ALA A 80 -0.72 -7.38 10.35
CA ALA A 80 -1.06 -6.40 9.32
C ALA A 80 0.01 -6.38 8.22
#